data_AF-C6B7M5-F1
#
_entry.id   AF-C6B7M5-F1
#
_cell.length_a   1.000
_cell.length_b   1.000
_cell.length_c   1.000
_cell.angle_alpha   90.00
_cell.angle_beta   90.00
_cell.angle_gamma   90.00
#
_symmetry.space_group_name_H-M   'P 1'
#
loop_
_entity.id
_entity.type
_entity.pdbx_description
1 polymer ?
#
loop_
_entity_poly.entity_id
_entity_poly.type
_entity_poly.pdbx_seq_one_letter_code
_entity_poly.pdbx_strand_id
1 'polypeptide(L)'
;MRDRFAEAPRPSFRLIPSQFPPIGLFETVTRGADLEAVMELVGWTNDRLVADRIRRLPEAEWVYGAPNSSIVMAAFLHVAPGGMRFNGPDLGAWYAADNLKTAAAEVGHHLRREAVARGVATMARTYRSYSANLAGDYLDIRGEQTLRPDVYDGTSYAASQVLGEEVRSSGGAGILYDSVRLRGGVNIVAHRPRNIRDVVQVDHFEITVSATDRRIDVRKLASRRRPRGNA
;
A
#
# COMPACT_ATOMS: atom_id res chain seq x y z
N MET A 1 -4.12 -9.62 -27.78
CA MET A 1 -3.15 -8.51 -27.55
C MET A 1 -2.03 -9.09 -26.70
N ARG A 2 -0.76 -8.73 -26.93
CA ARG A 2 0.35 -9.23 -26.08
C ARG A 2 0.43 -8.37 -24.83
N ASP A 3 0.57 -9.00 -23.68
CA ASP A 3 0.81 -8.29 -22.42
C ASP A 3 2.10 -7.47 -22.54
N ARG A 4 2.00 -6.21 -22.08
CA ARG A 4 3.13 -5.29 -22.00
C ARG A 4 3.59 -5.22 -20.56
N PHE A 5 4.90 -5.20 -20.36
CA PHE A 5 5.50 -5.02 -19.05
C PHE A 5 6.40 -3.79 -19.04
N ALA A 6 6.48 -3.13 -17.88
CA ALA A 6 7.36 -1.99 -17.66
C ALA A 6 7.85 -1.94 -16.21
N GLU A 7 8.99 -1.27 -16.01
CA GLU A 7 9.46 -0.98 -14.65
C GLU A 7 8.54 0.03 -13.95
N ALA A 8 8.44 -0.10 -12.63
CA ALA A 8 7.71 0.86 -11.82
C ALA A 8 8.44 2.22 -11.73
N PRO A 9 7.71 3.35 -11.62
CA PRO A 9 8.29 4.67 -11.38
C PRO A 9 9.20 4.70 -10.14
N ARG A 10 10.30 5.46 -10.21
CA ARG A 10 11.26 5.61 -9.11
C ARG A 10 11.49 7.10 -8.80
N PRO A 11 11.29 7.53 -7.54
CA PRO A 11 10.68 6.77 -6.44
C PRO A 11 9.16 6.57 -6.64
N SER A 12 8.61 5.53 -6.04
CA SER A 12 7.16 5.36 -5.86
C SER A 12 6.75 5.82 -4.45
N PHE A 13 5.49 6.23 -4.25
CA PHE A 13 5.02 6.81 -3.00
C PHE A 13 3.79 6.09 -2.42
N ARG A 14 3.83 5.81 -1.12
CA ARG A 14 2.70 5.25 -0.34
C ARG A 14 2.39 6.13 0.85
N LEU A 15 1.11 6.41 1.10
CA LEU A 15 0.64 7.13 2.29
C LEU A 15 -0.03 6.16 3.27
N ILE A 16 0.40 6.20 4.53
CA ILE A 16 -0.13 5.34 5.61
C ILE A 16 -0.60 6.23 6.77
N PRO A 17 -1.82 6.03 7.32
CA PRO A 17 -2.26 6.73 8.52
C PRO A 17 -1.25 6.72 9.66
N SER A 18 -1.07 7.86 10.33
CA SER A 18 -0.06 8.03 11.38
C SER A 18 -0.45 7.46 12.75
N GLN A 19 -1.71 7.07 12.95
CA GLN A 19 -2.25 6.63 14.25
C GLN A 19 -1.70 5.30 14.78
N PHE A 20 -1.01 4.52 13.94
CA PHE A 20 -0.38 3.27 14.38
C PHE A 20 1.12 3.48 14.53
N PRO A 21 1.72 3.48 15.74
CA PRO A 21 3.16 3.50 15.86
C PRO A 21 3.72 2.26 15.15
N PRO A 22 4.69 2.39 14.23
CA PRO A 22 5.34 1.21 13.67
C PRO A 22 6.07 0.52 14.82
N ILE A 23 5.64 -0.68 15.17
CA ILE A 23 6.46 -1.56 15.99
C ILE A 23 7.58 -2.04 15.07
N GLY A 24 8.72 -1.34 15.11
CA GLY A 24 9.86 -1.55 14.22
C GLY A 24 10.70 -2.78 14.58
N LEU A 25 10.05 -3.88 15.01
CA LEU A 25 10.76 -5.05 15.49
C LEU A 25 11.31 -5.90 14.33
N PHE A 26 10.71 -5.89 13.15
CA PHE A 26 11.18 -6.69 12.00
C PHE A 26 12.51 -6.15 11.45
N GLU A 27 12.72 -4.84 11.58
CA GLU A 27 13.92 -4.13 11.18
C GLU A 27 15.15 -4.60 11.97
N THR A 28 14.94 -5.09 13.19
CA THR A 28 16.01 -5.57 14.07
C THR A 28 16.35 -7.06 13.88
N VAL A 29 15.55 -7.78 13.10
CA VAL A 29 15.73 -9.21 12.83
C VAL A 29 16.79 -9.41 11.75
N THR A 30 17.77 -10.28 11.99
CA THR A 30 18.85 -10.56 11.03
C THR A 30 18.76 -11.95 10.39
N ARG A 31 17.89 -12.84 10.90
CA ARG A 31 17.69 -14.21 10.42
C ARG A 31 16.20 -14.52 10.29
N GLY A 32 15.80 -15.24 9.24
CA GLY A 32 14.40 -15.59 9.00
C GLY A 32 13.75 -16.37 10.16
N ALA A 33 14.50 -17.27 10.79
CA ALA A 33 14.02 -18.05 11.95
C ALA A 33 13.66 -17.18 13.17
N ASP A 34 14.27 -16.00 13.33
CA ASP A 34 13.95 -15.09 14.43
C ASP A 34 12.70 -14.24 14.12
N LEU A 35 12.25 -14.22 12.86
CA LEU A 35 11.10 -13.43 12.44
C LEU A 35 9.79 -13.98 12.99
N GLU A 36 9.66 -15.31 13.06
CA GLU A 36 8.48 -15.96 13.63
C GLU A 36 8.28 -15.57 15.10
N ALA A 37 9.35 -15.58 15.89
CA ALA A 37 9.32 -15.16 17.28
C ALA A 37 8.95 -13.67 17.42
N VAL A 38 9.44 -12.82 16.52
CA VAL A 38 9.06 -11.39 16.50
C VAL A 38 7.58 -11.22 16.13
N MET A 39 7.07 -11.97 15.15
CA MET A 39 5.66 -11.96 14.76
C MET A 39 4.74 -12.39 15.91
N GLU A 40 5.15 -13.41 16.67
CA GLU A 40 4.45 -13.84 17.88
C GLU A 40 4.45 -12.73 18.94
N LEU A 41 5.60 -12.11 19.19
CA LEU A 41 5.74 -11.03 20.18
C LEU A 41 4.86 -9.81 19.86
N VAL A 42 4.72 -9.43 18.59
CA VAL A 42 3.84 -8.33 18.17
C VAL A 42 2.37 -8.73 18.04
N GLY A 43 2.03 -9.98 18.36
CA GLY A 43 0.68 -10.51 18.32
C GLY A 43 0.14 -10.74 16.91
N TRP A 44 0.99 -10.78 15.88
CA TRP A 44 0.56 -11.08 14.51
C TRP A 44 0.07 -12.53 14.40
N THR A 45 0.63 -13.46 15.15
CA THR A 45 0.14 -14.85 15.18
C THR A 45 -1.10 -15.03 16.05
N ASN A 46 -1.40 -14.07 16.94
CA ASN A 46 -2.59 -14.09 17.79
C ASN A 46 -3.86 -13.68 17.02
N ASP A 47 -3.71 -12.89 15.95
CA ASP A 47 -4.76 -12.69 14.96
C ASP A 47 -4.78 -13.90 14.02
N ARG A 48 -5.79 -14.78 14.20
CA ARG A 48 -5.94 -15.99 13.39
C ARG A 48 -5.91 -15.71 11.89
N LEU A 49 -6.44 -14.59 11.43
CA LEU A 49 -6.40 -14.23 10.02
C LEU A 49 -4.97 -13.94 9.57
N VAL A 50 -4.19 -13.21 10.36
CA VAL A 50 -2.79 -12.92 10.02
C VAL A 50 -1.94 -14.20 10.05
N ALA A 51 -2.17 -15.10 11.02
CA ALA A 51 -1.53 -16.43 11.06
C ALA A 51 -1.87 -17.32 9.85
N ASP A 52 -3.10 -17.26 9.34
CA ASP A 52 -3.47 -17.97 8.11
C ASP A 52 -2.80 -17.35 6.87
N ARG A 53 -2.70 -16.02 6.82
CA ARG A 53 -2.11 -15.29 5.69
C ARG A 53 -0.61 -15.47 5.61
N ILE A 54 0.10 -15.47 6.72
CA ILE A 54 1.55 -15.70 6.71
C ILE A 54 1.90 -17.08 6.14
N ARG A 55 1.11 -18.11 6.44
CA ARG A 55 1.27 -19.45 5.83
C ARG A 55 1.07 -19.46 4.31
N ARG A 56 0.33 -18.49 3.77
CA ARG A 56 0.12 -18.34 2.32
C ARG A 56 1.23 -17.54 1.65
N LEU A 57 2.03 -16.79 2.41
CA LEU A 57 3.17 -16.03 1.90
C LEU A 57 4.44 -16.88 2.01
N PRO A 58 5.04 -17.32 0.89
CA PRO A 58 6.25 -18.14 0.94
C PRO A 58 7.34 -17.46 1.76
N GLU A 59 8.06 -18.21 2.61
CA GLU A 59 9.12 -17.67 3.47
C GLU A 59 10.17 -16.88 2.70
N ALA A 60 10.47 -17.32 1.47
CA ALA A 60 11.42 -16.62 0.63
C ALA A 60 11.00 -15.17 0.34
N GLU A 61 9.69 -14.86 0.34
CA GLU A 61 9.15 -13.51 0.17
C GLU A 61 9.20 -12.66 1.45
N TRP A 62 9.54 -13.22 2.61
CA TRP A 62 9.54 -12.48 3.85
C TRP A 62 10.64 -11.41 3.85
N VAL A 63 10.29 -10.22 4.35
CA VAL A 63 11.18 -9.08 4.43
C VAL A 63 11.47 -8.78 5.89
N TYR A 64 12.75 -8.76 6.24
CA TYR A 64 13.27 -8.52 7.59
C TYR A 64 14.67 -7.91 7.50
N GLY A 65 15.16 -7.32 8.59
CA GLY A 65 16.53 -6.77 8.67
C GLY A 65 16.80 -5.55 7.79
N ALA A 66 15.77 -5.04 7.13
CA ALA A 66 15.80 -3.82 6.33
C ALA A 66 14.91 -2.75 6.96
N PRO A 67 15.26 -1.45 6.84
CA PRO A 67 14.41 -0.36 7.32
C PRO A 67 12.98 -0.46 6.79
N ASN A 68 11.99 -0.28 7.67
CA ASN A 68 10.56 -0.34 7.36
C ASN A 68 10.07 -1.71 6.83
N SER A 69 10.82 -2.81 7.04
CA SER A 69 10.39 -4.17 6.73
C SER A 69 9.05 -4.55 7.40
N SER A 70 8.80 -4.05 8.62
CA SER A 70 7.50 -4.21 9.30
C SER A 70 6.34 -3.65 8.47
N ILE A 71 6.57 -2.48 7.84
CA ILE A 71 5.59 -1.79 7.01
C ILE A 71 5.35 -2.54 5.70
N VAL A 72 6.42 -3.10 5.11
CA VAL A 72 6.31 -3.95 3.92
C VAL A 72 5.46 -5.17 4.26
N MET A 73 5.84 -5.96 5.26
CA MET A 73 5.12 -7.18 5.63
C MET A 73 3.66 -6.90 6.02
N ALA A 74 3.40 -5.82 6.76
CA ALA A 74 2.03 -5.45 7.13
C ALA A 74 1.12 -5.20 5.91
N ALA A 75 1.66 -4.65 4.80
CA ALA A 75 0.88 -4.42 3.58
C ALA A 75 0.35 -5.72 2.92
N PHE A 76 1.01 -6.85 3.17
CA PHE A 76 0.61 -8.17 2.64
C PHE A 76 -0.22 -8.98 3.63
N LEU A 77 -0.10 -8.73 4.94
CA LEU A 77 -0.75 -9.55 5.96
C LEU A 77 -2.01 -8.90 6.57
N HIS A 78 -2.12 -7.57 6.55
CA HIS A 78 -3.27 -6.84 7.08
C HIS A 78 -4.20 -6.42 5.94
N VAL A 79 -5.08 -7.35 5.54
CA VAL A 79 -5.97 -7.18 4.39
C VAL A 79 -7.40 -6.90 4.87
N ALA A 80 -8.08 -5.99 4.18
CA ALA A 80 -9.51 -5.79 4.37
C ALA A 80 -10.28 -7.09 4.07
N PRO A 81 -11.39 -7.39 4.78
CA PRO A 81 -12.15 -8.63 4.59
C PRO A 81 -12.66 -8.90 3.17
N GLY A 82 -12.83 -7.86 2.34
CA GLY A 82 -13.21 -7.97 0.93
C GLY A 82 -12.05 -7.82 -0.06
N GLY A 83 -10.80 -7.79 0.42
CA GLY A 83 -9.64 -7.47 -0.40
C GLY A 83 -9.55 -5.98 -0.78
N MET A 84 -8.67 -5.69 -1.75
CA MET A 84 -8.49 -4.36 -2.34
C MET A 84 -8.64 -4.47 -3.87
N ARG A 85 -8.26 -3.44 -4.65
CA ARG A 85 -8.54 -3.42 -6.09
C ARG A 85 -7.96 -4.63 -6.84
N PHE A 86 -6.70 -4.97 -6.60
CA PHE A 86 -5.99 -6.03 -7.31
C PHE A 86 -5.58 -7.18 -6.38
N ASN A 87 -6.29 -7.39 -5.27
CA ASN A 87 -6.08 -8.58 -4.46
C ASN A 87 -7.34 -8.97 -3.69
N GLY A 88 -7.53 -10.27 -3.51
CA GLY A 88 -8.56 -10.84 -2.65
C GLY A 88 -8.25 -10.66 -1.16
N PRO A 89 -9.05 -11.27 -0.26
CA PRO A 89 -8.88 -11.15 1.19
C PRO A 89 -7.74 -12.00 1.78
N ASP A 90 -7.19 -12.90 0.96
CA ASP A 90 -6.23 -13.93 1.35
C ASP A 90 -4.79 -13.41 1.47
N LEU A 91 -4.39 -12.45 0.64
CA LEU A 91 -3.10 -11.78 0.74
C LEU A 91 -3.22 -10.35 0.24
N GLY A 92 -2.58 -9.44 0.95
CA GLY A 92 -2.53 -8.02 0.61
C GLY A 92 -1.53 -7.75 -0.50
N ALA A 93 -1.34 -6.48 -0.79
CA ALA A 93 -0.36 -6.02 -1.77
C ALA A 93 0.17 -4.65 -1.38
N TRP A 94 1.37 -4.33 -1.88
CA TRP A 94 1.92 -3.00 -1.72
C TRP A 94 1.36 -2.07 -2.80
N TYR A 95 0.44 -1.21 -2.41
CA TYR A 95 -0.07 -0.12 -3.25
C TYR A 95 0.78 1.14 -3.07
N ALA A 96 1.13 1.75 -4.19
CA ALA A 96 1.89 2.99 -4.30
C ALA A 96 1.40 3.81 -5.51
N ALA A 97 1.91 5.02 -5.64
CA ALA A 97 1.69 5.88 -6.80
C ALA A 97 3.01 6.47 -7.31
N ASP A 98 2.98 6.97 -8.54
CA ASP A 98 4.11 7.62 -9.20
C ASP A 98 4.54 8.93 -8.53
N ASN A 99 3.60 9.62 -7.89
CA ASN A 99 3.86 10.87 -7.19
C ASN A 99 2.93 11.05 -5.98
N LEU A 100 3.30 11.97 -5.08
CA LEU A 100 2.55 12.25 -3.85
C LEU A 100 1.13 12.77 -4.09
N LYS A 101 0.90 13.51 -5.20
CA LYS A 101 -0.43 14.05 -5.52
C LYS A 101 -1.40 12.91 -5.87
N THR A 102 -0.94 11.94 -6.67
CA THR A 102 -1.69 10.72 -6.97
C THR A 102 -1.95 9.92 -5.70
N ALA A 103 -0.93 9.69 -4.86
CA ALA A 103 -1.10 8.97 -3.60
C ALA A 103 -2.11 9.65 -2.65
N ALA A 104 -2.07 10.98 -2.55
CA ALA A 104 -3.01 11.76 -1.76
C ALA A 104 -4.45 11.67 -2.29
N ALA A 105 -4.63 11.65 -3.62
CA ALA A 105 -5.93 11.47 -4.24
C ALA A 105 -6.57 10.10 -3.90
N GLU A 106 -5.77 9.03 -3.89
CA GLU A 106 -6.23 7.69 -3.51
C GLU A 106 -6.67 7.63 -2.05
N VAL A 107 -5.82 8.06 -1.11
CA VAL A 107 -6.18 7.99 0.32
C VAL A 107 -7.30 8.96 0.68
N GLY A 108 -7.37 10.14 0.05
CA GLY A 108 -8.47 11.08 0.23
C GLY A 108 -9.79 10.55 -0.31
N HIS A 109 -9.79 9.80 -1.41
CA HIS A 109 -10.99 9.10 -1.88
C HIS A 109 -11.52 8.12 -0.83
N HIS A 110 -10.66 7.28 -0.26
CA HIS A 110 -11.06 6.34 0.78
C HIS A 110 -11.49 7.03 2.09
N LEU A 111 -10.79 8.09 2.49
CA LEU A 111 -11.17 8.90 3.65
C LEU A 111 -12.56 9.52 3.47
N ARG A 112 -12.91 9.96 2.26
CA ARG A 112 -14.24 10.50 1.96
C ARG A 112 -15.32 9.42 2.04
N ARG A 113 -15.06 8.22 1.50
CA ARG A 113 -15.98 7.09 1.65
C ARG A 113 -16.22 6.75 3.12
N GLU A 114 -15.18 6.82 3.94
CA GLU A 114 -15.30 6.65 5.39
C GLU A 114 -16.14 7.76 6.02
N ALA A 115 -15.95 9.02 5.61
CA ALA A 115 -16.75 10.15 6.09
C ALA A 115 -18.25 9.97 5.77
N VAL A 116 -18.56 9.57 4.53
CA VAL A 116 -19.94 9.26 4.10
C VAL A 116 -20.51 8.09 4.91
N ALA A 117 -19.77 6.99 5.05
CA ALA A 117 -20.23 5.81 5.78
C ALA A 117 -20.48 6.08 7.27
N ARG A 118 -19.73 7.03 7.87
CA ARG A 118 -19.90 7.47 9.27
C ARG A 118 -20.88 8.62 9.44
N GLY A 119 -21.44 9.17 8.36
CA GLY A 119 -22.35 10.32 8.42
C GLY A 119 -21.71 11.62 8.92
N VAL A 120 -20.39 11.80 8.74
CA VAL A 120 -19.69 13.03 9.15
C VAL A 120 -19.44 13.93 7.94
N ALA A 121 -19.66 15.24 8.11
CA ALA A 121 -19.55 16.21 7.01
C ALA A 121 -18.11 16.35 6.48
N THR A 122 -17.14 16.36 7.39
CA THR A 122 -15.71 16.51 7.10
C THR A 122 -14.91 15.50 7.88
N MET A 123 -13.85 14.97 7.28
CA MET A 123 -12.88 14.12 7.96
C MET A 123 -11.47 14.56 7.63
N ALA A 124 -10.62 14.61 8.65
CA ALA A 124 -9.20 14.89 8.53
C ALA A 124 -8.38 13.74 9.13
N ARG A 125 -7.26 13.40 8.52
CA ARG A 125 -6.34 12.36 9.01
C ARG A 125 -4.91 12.71 8.66
N THR A 126 -4.01 12.43 9.60
CA THR A 126 -2.56 12.54 9.38
C THR A 126 -2.04 11.26 8.75
N TYR A 127 -1.21 11.41 7.72
CA TYR A 127 -0.54 10.35 6.99
C TYR A 127 0.97 10.57 7.02
N ARG A 128 1.71 9.47 7.07
CA ARG A 128 3.14 9.38 6.75
C ARG A 128 3.30 8.98 5.29
N SER A 129 4.21 9.63 4.58
CA SER A 129 4.65 9.18 3.27
C SER A 129 5.88 8.30 3.37
N TYR A 130 5.85 7.24 2.57
CA TYR A 130 6.97 6.36 2.32
C TYR A 130 7.32 6.44 0.83
N SER A 131 8.59 6.65 0.52
CA SER A 131 9.13 6.37 -0.80
C SER A 131 9.68 4.95 -0.84
N ALA A 132 9.53 4.26 -1.97
CA ALA A 132 10.10 2.92 -2.16
C ALA A 132 10.53 2.72 -3.61
N ASN A 133 11.58 1.92 -3.79
CA ASN A 133 11.99 1.36 -5.07
C ASN A 133 11.29 0.02 -5.27
N LEU A 134 10.61 -0.14 -6.40
CA LEU A 134 9.83 -1.34 -6.70
C LEU A 134 10.51 -2.10 -7.83
N ALA A 135 11.15 -3.23 -7.51
CA ALA A 135 11.91 -4.03 -8.46
C ALA A 135 11.03 -4.96 -9.30
N GLY A 136 11.51 -5.31 -10.49
CA GLY A 136 10.86 -6.24 -11.41
C GLY A 136 9.99 -5.56 -12.46
N ASP A 137 9.43 -6.39 -13.34
CA ASP A 137 8.60 -5.97 -14.46
C ASP A 137 7.12 -6.12 -14.13
N TYR A 138 6.38 -5.03 -14.27
CA TYR A 138 4.97 -4.92 -13.90
C TYR A 138 4.11 -4.97 -15.16
N LEU A 139 2.99 -5.70 -15.09
CA LEU A 139 1.99 -5.69 -16.17
C LEU A 139 1.46 -4.27 -16.34
N ASP A 140 1.66 -3.69 -17.51
CA ASP A 140 1.37 -2.28 -17.78
C ASP A 140 0.06 -2.11 -18.54
N ILE A 141 -1.02 -1.95 -17.78
CA ILE A 141 -2.38 -1.73 -18.29
C ILE A 141 -2.75 -0.24 -18.39
N ARG A 142 -1.76 0.67 -18.37
CA ARG A 142 -2.03 2.11 -18.55
C ARG A 142 -2.51 2.39 -19.98
N GLY A 143 -3.50 3.27 -20.10
CA GLY A 143 -4.21 3.60 -21.33
C GLY A 143 -5.25 2.56 -21.75
N GLU A 144 -5.47 1.50 -20.96
CA GLU A 144 -6.34 0.39 -21.33
C GLU A 144 -7.75 0.49 -20.72
N GLN A 145 -8.20 1.65 -20.26
CA GLN A 145 -9.54 1.82 -19.64
C GLN A 145 -10.68 1.40 -20.59
N THR A 146 -10.55 1.68 -21.89
CA THR A 146 -11.52 1.25 -22.90
C THR A 146 -11.43 -0.23 -23.21
N LEU A 147 -10.23 -0.83 -23.10
CA LEU A 147 -9.99 -2.25 -23.38
C LEU A 147 -10.35 -3.15 -22.18
N ARG A 148 -10.24 -2.62 -20.97
CA ARG A 148 -10.48 -3.32 -19.70
C ARG A 148 -11.43 -2.52 -18.79
N PRO A 149 -12.65 -2.17 -19.25
CA PRO A 149 -13.56 -1.33 -18.48
C PRO A 149 -13.89 -1.95 -17.10
N ASP A 150 -14.03 -3.27 -17.02
CA ASP A 150 -14.38 -3.97 -15.78
C ASP A 150 -13.22 -3.95 -14.76
N VAL A 151 -11.97 -4.00 -15.23
CA VAL A 151 -10.78 -3.88 -14.36
C VAL A 151 -10.65 -2.46 -13.81
N TYR A 152 -11.06 -1.47 -14.61
CA TYR A 152 -11.04 -0.06 -14.24
C TYR A 152 -12.33 0.42 -13.54
N ASP A 153 -13.26 -0.48 -13.23
CA ASP A 153 -14.49 -0.14 -12.51
C ASP A 153 -14.16 0.60 -11.20
N GLY A 154 -14.79 1.76 -11.01
CA GLY A 154 -14.60 2.62 -9.84
C GLY A 154 -15.35 2.17 -8.60
N THR A 155 -16.29 1.24 -8.77
CA THR A 155 -17.30 0.81 -7.79
C THR A 155 -17.20 -0.67 -7.44
N SER A 156 -16.81 -1.52 -8.38
CA SER A 156 -16.54 -2.94 -8.17
C SER A 156 -15.06 -3.27 -8.37
N TYR A 157 -14.53 -4.18 -7.57
CA TYR A 157 -13.16 -4.70 -7.71
C TYR A 157 -13.11 -6.14 -8.20
N ALA A 158 -14.26 -6.75 -8.56
CA ALA A 158 -14.32 -8.18 -8.87
C ALA A 158 -13.36 -8.58 -10.01
N ALA A 159 -13.43 -7.89 -11.17
CA ALA A 159 -12.57 -8.21 -12.32
C ALA A 159 -11.09 -7.86 -12.07
N SER A 160 -10.82 -6.75 -11.38
CA SER A 160 -9.44 -6.35 -11.07
C SER A 160 -8.78 -7.27 -10.03
N GLN A 161 -9.56 -7.83 -9.09
CA GLN A 161 -9.06 -8.81 -8.13
C GLN A 161 -8.64 -10.10 -8.83
N VAL A 162 -9.47 -10.60 -9.77
CA VAL A 162 -9.13 -11.77 -10.59
C VAL A 162 -7.79 -11.54 -11.31
N LEU A 163 -7.67 -10.42 -12.04
CA LEU A 163 -6.42 -10.08 -12.74
C LEU A 163 -5.21 -9.99 -11.78
N GLY A 164 -5.39 -9.36 -10.62
CA GLY A 164 -4.32 -9.25 -9.64
C GLY A 164 -3.83 -10.59 -9.10
N GLU A 165 -4.74 -11.53 -8.82
CA GLU A 165 -4.37 -12.87 -8.37
C GLU A 165 -3.81 -13.75 -9.51
N GLU A 166 -4.21 -13.53 -10.76
CA GLU A 166 -3.57 -14.13 -11.94
C GLU A 166 -2.11 -13.66 -12.08
N VAL A 167 -1.86 -12.35 -11.95
CA VAL A 167 -0.50 -11.81 -11.96
C VAL A 167 0.32 -12.34 -10.77
N ARG A 168 -0.28 -12.46 -9.58
CA ARG A 168 0.40 -13.04 -8.42
C ARG A 168 0.70 -14.53 -8.61
N SER A 169 -0.23 -15.33 -9.10
CA SER A 169 -0.03 -16.78 -9.25
C SER A 169 0.98 -17.13 -10.34
N SER A 170 1.08 -16.31 -11.39
CA SER A 170 2.03 -16.50 -12.49
C SER A 170 3.49 -16.14 -12.18
N GLY A 171 3.79 -15.58 -10.99
CA GLY A 171 5.15 -15.14 -10.67
C GLY A 171 5.38 -13.63 -10.84
N GLY A 172 4.44 -12.90 -11.46
CA GLY A 172 4.58 -11.48 -11.80
C GLY A 172 4.86 -10.54 -10.61
N ALA A 173 5.54 -9.42 -10.89
CA ALA A 173 5.90 -8.44 -9.86
C ALA A 173 4.69 -7.62 -9.37
N GLY A 174 3.75 -7.33 -10.27
CA GLY A 174 2.66 -6.41 -10.00
C GLY A 174 2.03 -5.84 -11.26
N ILE A 175 1.23 -4.78 -11.07
CA ILE A 175 0.49 -4.09 -12.14
C ILE A 175 0.72 -2.58 -12.04
N LEU A 176 0.98 -1.93 -13.19
CA LEU A 176 0.92 -0.48 -13.38
C LEU A 176 -0.42 -0.13 -14.02
N TYR A 177 -1.13 0.83 -13.45
CA TYR A 177 -2.46 1.20 -13.90
C TYR A 177 -2.72 2.70 -13.71
N ASP A 178 -3.59 3.26 -14.53
CA ASP A 178 -3.97 4.66 -14.37
C ASP A 178 -4.82 4.86 -13.11
N SER A 179 -4.61 5.98 -12.42
CA SER A 179 -5.45 6.34 -11.29
C SER A 179 -6.88 6.62 -11.76
N VAL A 180 -7.81 5.90 -11.15
CA VAL A 180 -9.26 6.15 -11.27
C VAL A 180 -9.70 7.39 -10.47
N ARG A 181 -8.79 8.00 -9.69
CA ARG A 181 -9.08 9.12 -8.78
C ARG A 181 -8.50 10.44 -9.28
N LEU A 182 -7.33 10.40 -9.94
CA LEU A 182 -6.64 11.56 -10.47
C LEU A 182 -6.25 11.32 -11.93
N ARG A 183 -6.82 12.13 -12.84
CA ARG A 183 -6.48 12.09 -14.27
C ARG A 183 -4.97 12.31 -14.47
N GLY A 184 -4.34 11.41 -15.22
CA GLY A 184 -2.90 11.43 -15.51
C GLY A 184 -2.02 10.93 -14.37
N GLY A 185 -2.59 10.56 -13.21
CA GLY A 185 -1.85 9.89 -12.15
C GLY A 185 -1.66 8.41 -12.47
N VAL A 186 -0.55 7.84 -12.04
CA VAL A 186 -0.23 6.42 -12.22
C VAL A 186 -0.12 5.75 -10.87
N ASN A 187 -0.81 4.63 -10.71
CA ASN A 187 -0.72 3.78 -9.54
C ASN A 187 0.04 2.49 -9.85
N ILE A 188 0.56 1.91 -8.78
CA ILE A 188 1.29 0.66 -8.79
C ILE A 188 0.69 -0.24 -7.70
N VAL A 189 0.49 -1.50 -8.03
CA VAL A 189 0.30 -2.57 -7.04
C VAL A 189 1.41 -3.59 -7.21
N ALA A 190 2.11 -3.93 -6.13
CA ALA A 190 3.17 -4.91 -6.12
C ALA A 190 2.77 -6.14 -5.29
N HIS A 191 2.97 -7.33 -5.86
CA HIS A 191 2.58 -8.61 -5.29
C HIS A 191 3.73 -9.37 -4.61
N ARG A 192 4.98 -8.88 -4.78
CA ARG A 192 6.19 -9.47 -4.19
C ARG A 192 6.76 -8.58 -3.10
N PRO A 193 6.65 -8.95 -1.81
CA PRO A 193 7.22 -8.15 -0.72
C PRO A 193 8.74 -7.91 -0.89
N ARG A 194 9.51 -8.90 -1.35
CA ARG A 194 10.97 -8.75 -1.55
C ARG A 194 11.36 -7.71 -2.61
N ASN A 195 10.42 -7.36 -3.49
CA ASN A 195 10.65 -6.36 -4.54
C ASN A 195 10.48 -4.94 -4.01
N ILE A 196 9.93 -4.77 -2.80
CA ILE A 196 9.79 -3.48 -2.14
C ILE A 196 11.10 -3.16 -1.42
N ARG A 197 11.90 -2.28 -2.01
CA ARG A 197 13.26 -1.97 -1.58
C ARG A 197 13.38 -0.50 -1.21
N ASP A 198 14.42 -0.18 -0.45
CA ASP A 198 14.81 1.20 -0.10
C ASP A 198 13.64 2.03 0.45
N VAL A 199 12.86 1.41 1.35
CA VAL A 199 11.68 2.05 1.93
C VAL A 199 12.12 3.12 2.93
N VAL A 200 11.83 4.38 2.61
CA VAL A 200 12.20 5.54 3.42
C VAL A 200 10.95 6.32 3.79
N GLN A 201 10.78 6.64 5.07
CA GLN A 201 9.76 7.58 5.51
C GLN A 201 10.21 9.01 5.20
N VAL A 202 9.41 9.77 4.44
CA VAL A 202 9.81 11.06 3.91
C VAL A 202 9.15 12.22 4.67
N ASP A 203 7.83 12.32 4.59
CA ASP A 203 7.07 13.48 5.06
C ASP A 203 5.81 13.08 5.84
N HIS A 204 5.18 14.06 6.49
CA HIS A 204 3.85 13.92 7.06
C HIS A 204 2.88 14.88 6.38
N PHE A 205 1.65 14.43 6.19
CA PHE A 205 0.58 15.22 5.58
C PHE A 205 -0.68 15.10 6.42
N GLU A 206 -1.38 16.20 6.63
CA GLU A 206 -2.79 16.17 6.99
C GLU A 206 -3.60 16.23 5.71
N ILE A 207 -4.51 15.26 5.54
CA ILE A 207 -5.43 15.22 4.42
C ILE A 207 -6.83 15.39 4.96
N THR A 208 -7.53 16.38 4.42
CA THR A 208 -8.89 16.74 4.79
C THR A 208 -9.81 16.61 3.58
N VAL A 209 -10.98 16.02 3.81
CA VAL A 209 -12.01 15.81 2.79
C VAL A 209 -13.38 16.17 3.33
N SER A 210 -14.23 16.69 2.46
CA SER A 210 -15.67 16.79 2.68
C SER A 210 -16.38 15.56 2.09
N ALA A 211 -17.44 15.12 2.75
CA ALA A 211 -18.31 14.04 2.27
C ALA A 211 -19.02 14.39 0.95
N THR A 212 -19.28 15.68 0.71
CA THR A 212 -20.06 16.17 -0.44
C THR A 212 -19.22 16.79 -1.55
N ASP A 213 -17.97 17.18 -1.27
CA ASP A 213 -17.06 17.79 -2.24
C ASP A 213 -15.93 16.83 -2.64
N ARG A 214 -15.62 16.80 -3.95
CA ARG A 214 -14.51 16.02 -4.52
C ARG A 214 -13.14 16.63 -4.25
N ARG A 215 -13.06 17.88 -3.79
CA ARG A 215 -11.82 18.52 -3.35
C ARG A 215 -11.16 17.73 -2.22
N ILE A 216 -9.85 17.63 -2.28
CA ILE A 216 -8.99 17.01 -1.27
C ILE A 216 -7.96 18.07 -0.88
N ASP A 217 -8.00 18.52 0.36
CA ASP A 217 -7.03 19.47 0.89
C ASP A 217 -5.87 18.69 1.52
N VAL A 218 -4.65 18.99 1.06
CA VAL A 218 -3.42 18.30 1.47
C VAL A 218 -2.48 19.33 2.06
N ARG A 219 -2.18 19.19 3.35
CA ARG A 219 -1.28 20.09 4.07
C ARG A 219 -0.06 19.31 4.55
N LYS A 220 1.13 19.64 4.03
CA LYS A 220 2.39 19.12 4.54
C LYS A 220 2.61 19.63 5.96
N LEU A 221 2.88 18.72 6.90
CA LEU A 221 3.16 19.04 8.29
C LEU A 221 4.67 19.20 8.49
N ALA A 222 5.06 20.20 9.27
CA ALA A 222 6.46 20.38 9.65
C ALA A 222 6.93 19.19 10.50
N SER A 223 8.11 18.65 10.21
CA SER A 223 8.75 17.66 11.06
C SER A 223 8.99 18.28 12.44
N ARG A 224 8.36 17.75 13.50
CA ARG A 224 8.72 18.12 14.88
C ARG A 224 10.20 17.77 15.09
N ARG A 225 11.09 18.78 15.11
CA ARG A 225 12.44 18.62 15.64
C ARG A 225 12.30 18.08 17.07
N ARG A 226 12.91 16.93 17.39
CA ARG A 226 13.13 16.56 18.80
C ARG A 226 13.87 17.73 19.47
N PRO A 227 13.46 18.19 20.65
CA PRO A 227 14.31 19.08 21.45
C PRO A 227 15.65 18.37 21.63
N ARG A 228 16.76 19.06 21.34
CA ARG A 228 18.07 18.59 21.79
C ARG A 228 17.99 18.53 23.31
N GLY A 229 18.09 17.34 23.90
CA GLY A 229 18.27 17.21 25.34
C GLY A 229 19.49 18.00 25.73
N ASN A 230 19.35 18.86 26.74
CA ASN A 230 20.50 19.48 27.39
C ASN A 230 21.38 18.38 27.98
N ALA A 231 22.69 18.58 27.82
CA ALA A 231 23.76 17.87 28.49
C ALA A 231 23.63 17.96 30.02
#